data_AF-A0A0K0D938-F1
#
_entry.id   AF-A0A0K0D938-F1
#
_cell.length_a   1.000
_cell.length_b   1.000
_cell.length_c   1.000
_cell.angle_alpha   90.00
_cell.angle_beta   90.00
_cell.angle_gamma   90.00
#
_symmetry.space_group_name_H-M   'P 1'
#
loop_
_entity.id
_entity.type
_entity.pdbx_description
1 polymer ?
#
loop_
_entity_poly.entity_id
_entity_poly.type
_entity_poly.pdbx_seq_one_letter_code
_entity_poly.pdbx_strand_id
1 'polypeptide(L)'
;MAASLLACGVDPKRTLLFRQSSVPQIAQLSWILGSLQTVAQLQRLTQFKEKATKFLQGNVPLGLFTYPVLQAADVLMFKVIRQVSSRVRSLRNPLKKMSKSEASAKSRLEISDSAEEIEEKCRKAVSDTNAQLSYDPQARPAISNLVSFLSNSNDYTLLN
;
A
#
# COMPACT_ATOMS: atom_id res chain seq x y z
N MET A 1 -5.52 13.85 2.28
CA MET A 1 -4.62 13.27 1.24
C MET A 1 -3.71 14.34 0.64
N ALA A 2 -4.21 15.36 -0.06
CA ALA A 2 -3.36 16.39 -0.66
C ALA A 2 -2.46 17.09 0.38
N ALA A 3 -3.04 17.58 1.49
CA ALA A 3 -2.27 18.16 2.58
C ALA A 3 -1.22 17.21 3.17
N SER A 4 -1.56 15.92 3.33
CA SER A 4 -0.63 14.88 3.82
C SER A 4 0.56 14.68 2.88
N LEU A 5 0.35 14.74 1.56
CA LEU A 5 1.43 14.64 0.57
C LEU A 5 2.35 15.87 0.64
N LEU A 6 1.78 17.07 0.75
CA LEU A 6 2.56 18.31 0.93
C LEU A 6 3.36 18.27 2.24
N ALA A 7 2.77 17.80 3.33
CA ALA A 7 3.44 17.63 4.61
C ALA A 7 4.60 16.60 4.54
N CYS A 8 4.47 15.56 3.71
CA CYS A 8 5.56 14.62 3.40
C CYS A 8 6.66 15.22 2.52
N GLY A 9 6.59 16.50 2.13
CA GLY A 9 7.62 17.17 1.33
C GLY A 9 7.42 17.07 -0.18
N VAL A 10 6.24 16.66 -0.67
CA VAL A 10 5.93 16.76 -2.10
C VAL A 10 5.85 18.23 -2.48
N ASP A 11 6.80 18.70 -3.29
CA ASP A 11 6.86 20.07 -3.81
C ASP A 11 6.07 20.18 -5.13
N PRO A 12 4.94 20.92 -5.18
CA PRO A 12 4.15 21.11 -6.40
C PRO A 12 4.88 21.87 -7.51
N LYS A 13 5.97 22.60 -7.19
CA LYS A 13 6.79 23.29 -8.20
C LYS A 13 7.72 22.33 -8.94
N ARG A 14 8.02 21.17 -8.36
CA ARG A 14 8.92 20.15 -8.91
C ARG A 14 8.19 18.88 -9.34
N THR A 15 6.94 18.71 -8.90
CA THR A 15 6.16 17.50 -9.10
C THR A 15 4.77 17.82 -9.65
N LEU A 16 4.29 16.99 -10.58
CA LEU A 16 2.93 17.10 -11.07
C LEU A 16 1.97 16.46 -10.06
N LEU A 17 1.44 17.27 -9.14
CA LEU A 17 0.40 16.86 -8.20
C LEU A 17 -0.98 17.27 -8.75
N PHE A 18 -1.84 16.30 -9.05
CA PHE A 18 -3.16 16.54 -9.61
C PHE A 18 -4.23 15.61 -9.04
N ARG A 19 -5.49 15.99 -9.24
CA ARG A 19 -6.66 15.17 -8.89
C ARG A 19 -7.10 14.38 -10.12
N GLN A 20 -7.10 13.06 -10.04
CA GLN A 20 -7.42 12.16 -11.16
C GLN A 20 -8.73 12.53 -11.88
N SER A 21 -9.80 12.81 -11.14
CA SER A 21 -11.11 13.17 -11.72
C SER A 21 -11.13 14.48 -12.51
N SER A 22 -10.08 15.29 -12.43
CA SER A 22 -9.92 16.53 -13.19
C SER A 22 -9.22 16.33 -14.55
N VAL A 23 -8.82 15.09 -14.86
CA VAL A 23 -8.19 14.71 -16.13
C VAL A 23 -9.11 13.70 -16.85
N PRO A 24 -10.11 14.16 -17.62
CA PRO A 24 -11.09 13.28 -18.26
C PRO A 24 -10.46 12.29 -19.26
N GLN A 25 -9.27 12.59 -19.78
CA GLN A 25 -8.53 11.75 -20.70
C GLN A 25 -8.17 10.39 -20.09
N ILE A 26 -7.99 10.31 -18.78
CA ILE A 26 -7.75 9.04 -18.07
C ILE A 26 -8.96 8.11 -18.24
N ALA A 27 -10.18 8.63 -18.07
CA ALA A 27 -11.40 7.86 -18.24
C ALA A 27 -11.60 7.44 -19.71
N GLN A 28 -11.32 8.35 -20.65
CA GLN A 28 -11.37 8.05 -22.09
C GLN A 28 -10.39 6.94 -22.48
N LEU A 29 -9.14 7.02 -22.01
CA LEU A 29 -8.14 5.98 -22.26
C LEU A 29 -8.53 4.67 -21.59
N SER A 30 -9.06 4.69 -20.37
CA SER A 30 -9.56 3.49 -19.69
C SER A 30 -10.67 2.79 -20.50
N TRP A 31 -11.52 3.55 -21.19
CA TRP A 31 -12.55 2.98 -22.06
C TRP A 31 -11.93 2.26 -23.27
N ILE A 32 -10.96 2.89 -23.93
CA ILE A 32 -10.23 2.30 -25.06
C ILE A 32 -9.46 1.05 -24.61
N LEU A 33 -8.74 1.10 -23.49
CA LEU A 33 -8.03 -0.07 -22.97
C LEU A 33 -8.99 -1.18 -22.56
N GLY A 34 -10.18 -0.83 -22.06
CA GLY A 34 -11.22 -1.78 -21.68
C GLY A 34 -11.70 -2.64 -22.84
N SER A 35 -11.71 -2.11 -24.08
CA SER A 35 -12.07 -2.90 -25.27
C SER A 35 -11.03 -3.95 -25.65
N LEU A 36 -9.82 -3.86 -25.09
CA LEU A 36 -8.74 -4.84 -25.29
C LEU A 36 -8.70 -5.91 -24.20
N GLN A 37 -9.52 -5.78 -23.14
CA GLN A 37 -9.54 -6.72 -22.01
C GLN A 37 -10.74 -7.66 -22.09
N THR A 38 -10.53 -8.89 -21.64
CA THR A 38 -11.61 -9.87 -21.49
C THR A 38 -12.04 -10.02 -20.04
N VAL A 39 -13.31 -10.38 -19.84
CA VAL A 39 -13.84 -10.70 -18.51
C VAL A 39 -13.00 -11.79 -17.83
N ALA A 40 -12.63 -12.84 -18.56
CA ALA A 40 -11.84 -13.96 -18.05
C ALA A 40 -10.44 -13.55 -17.57
N GLN A 41 -9.80 -12.56 -18.20
CA GLN A 41 -8.50 -12.03 -17.75
C GLN A 41 -8.64 -11.28 -16.43
N LEU A 42 -9.62 -10.36 -16.35
CA LEU A 42 -9.84 -9.55 -15.16
C LEU A 42 -10.30 -10.39 -13.96
N GLN A 43 -11.12 -11.44 -14.17
CA GLN A 43 -11.57 -12.35 -13.10
C GLN A 43 -10.43 -13.16 -12.48
N ARG A 44 -9.33 -13.40 -13.21
CA ARG A 44 -8.18 -14.16 -12.69
C ARG A 44 -7.33 -13.36 -11.72
N LEU A 45 -7.47 -12.03 -11.69
CA LEU A 45 -6.67 -11.16 -10.85
C LEU A 45 -6.88 -11.46 -9.36
N THR A 46 -5.81 -11.80 -8.65
CA THR A 46 -5.85 -12.16 -7.23
C THR A 46 -6.48 -11.06 -6.38
N GLN A 47 -6.14 -9.79 -6.64
CA GLN A 47 -6.73 -8.66 -5.91
C GLN A 47 -8.23 -8.53 -6.12
N PHE A 48 -8.74 -8.85 -7.32
CA PHE A 48 -10.17 -8.85 -7.57
C PHE A 48 -10.83 -9.96 -6.73
N LYS A 49 -10.31 -11.18 -6.80
CA LYS A 49 -10.83 -12.32 -6.01
C LYS A 49 -10.84 -12.02 -4.51
N GLU A 50 -9.73 -11.53 -3.96
CA GLU A 50 -9.60 -11.22 -2.54
C GLU A 50 -10.52 -10.08 -2.07
N LYS A 51 -10.76 -9.06 -2.91
CA LYS A 51 -11.63 -7.95 -2.54
C LYS A 51 -13.11 -8.28 -2.78
N ALA A 52 -13.42 -9.10 -3.79
CA ALA A 52 -14.77 -9.54 -4.12
C ALA A 52 -15.41 -10.34 -2.98
N THR A 53 -14.64 -11.15 -2.22
CA THR A 53 -15.15 -11.92 -1.08
C THR A 53 -15.74 -11.05 0.04
N LYS A 54 -15.39 -9.75 0.09
CA LYS A 54 -15.93 -8.81 1.07
C LYS A 54 -17.35 -8.34 0.75
N PHE A 55 -17.86 -8.62 -0.45
CA PHE A 55 -19.20 -8.24 -0.88
C PHE A 55 -20.17 -9.40 -0.71
N LEU A 56 -21.25 -9.16 0.02
CA LEU A 56 -22.29 -10.16 0.26
C LEU A 56 -22.98 -10.53 -1.05
N GLN A 57 -23.29 -11.82 -1.21
CA GLN A 57 -24.10 -12.36 -2.32
C GLN A 57 -23.51 -12.09 -3.72
N GLY A 58 -22.21 -11.79 -3.82
CA GLY A 58 -21.57 -11.53 -5.11
C GLY A 58 -21.95 -10.18 -5.75
N ASN A 59 -22.56 -9.26 -4.99
CA ASN A 59 -22.86 -7.89 -5.42
C ASN A 59 -21.59 -7.04 -5.50
N VAL A 60 -20.65 -7.45 -6.35
CA VAL A 60 -19.35 -6.81 -6.53
C VAL A 60 -19.50 -5.63 -7.48
N PRO A 61 -19.11 -4.41 -7.10
CA PRO A 61 -19.20 -3.24 -7.97
C PRO A 61 -18.37 -3.41 -9.25
N LEU A 62 -18.92 -3.01 -10.39
CA LEU A 62 -18.21 -3.04 -11.68
C LEU A 62 -16.86 -2.29 -11.61
N GLY A 63 -16.83 -1.16 -10.88
CA GLY A 63 -15.59 -0.41 -10.68
C GLY A 63 -14.49 -1.22 -9.99
N LEU A 64 -14.82 -2.15 -9.09
CA LEU A 64 -13.84 -3.06 -8.48
C LEU A 64 -13.28 -4.07 -9.49
N PHE A 65 -14.07 -4.41 -10.50
CA PHE A 65 -13.65 -5.32 -11.57
C PHE A 65 -12.77 -4.61 -12.60
N THR A 66 -13.11 -3.37 -12.95
CA THR A 66 -12.44 -2.61 -14.04
C THR A 66 -11.34 -1.67 -13.57
N TYR A 67 -11.17 -1.42 -12.25
CA TYR A 67 -10.10 -0.51 -11.77
C TYR A 67 -8.69 -0.85 -12.26
N PRO A 68 -8.28 -2.12 -12.51
CA PRO A 68 -6.96 -2.40 -13.04
C PRO A 68 -6.75 -1.81 -14.45
N VAL A 69 -7.83 -1.69 -15.24
CA VAL A 69 -7.81 -1.03 -16.55
C VAL A 69 -7.65 0.48 -16.39
N LEU A 70 -8.38 1.07 -15.44
CA LEU A 70 -8.24 2.49 -15.10
C LEU A 70 -6.82 2.80 -14.59
N GLN A 71 -6.24 1.92 -13.76
CA GLN A 71 -4.85 2.04 -13.30
C GLN A 71 -3.84 1.94 -14.44
N ALA A 72 -4.09 1.09 -15.44
CA ALA A 72 -3.25 1.03 -16.64
C ALA A 72 -3.31 2.35 -17.42
N ALA A 73 -4.50 2.94 -17.55
CA ALA A 73 -4.67 4.26 -18.16
C ALA A 73 -3.91 5.35 -17.39
N ASP A 74 -3.98 5.36 -16.05
CA ASP A 74 -3.24 6.30 -15.20
C ASP A 74 -1.71 6.23 -15.47
N VAL A 75 -1.14 5.03 -15.58
CA VAL A 75 0.30 4.86 -15.81
C VAL A 75 0.71 5.24 -17.24
N LEU A 76 -0.06 4.78 -18.24
CA LEU A 76 0.26 4.99 -19.65
C LEU A 76 0.15 6.46 -20.06
N MET A 77 -0.81 7.20 -19.49
CA MET A 77 -1.00 8.63 -19.77
C MET A 77 0.23 9.46 -19.41
N PHE A 78 0.91 9.14 -18.30
CA PHE A 78 2.02 9.94 -17.76
C PHE A 78 3.40 9.26 -17.88
N LYS A 79 3.48 8.08 -18.51
CA LYS A 79 4.73 7.29 -18.69
C LYS A 79 5.53 7.16 -17.39
N VAL A 80 4.87 6.70 -16.34
CA VAL A 80 5.48 6.61 -15.00
C VAL A 80 6.50 5.46 -14.94
N ILE A 81 7.71 5.75 -14.47
CA ILE A 81 8.74 4.74 -14.20
C ILE A 81 8.56 4.20 -12.78
N ARG A 82 8.63 2.88 -12.63
CA ARG A 82 8.46 2.22 -11.33
C ARG A 82 9.69 2.43 -10.46
N GLN A 83 9.52 3.09 -9.31
CA GLN A 83 10.50 3.09 -8.24
C GLN A 83 10.23 1.94 -7.26
N VAL A 84 11.28 1.27 -6.80
CA VAL A 84 11.19 0.17 -5.83
C VAL A 84 11.26 0.75 -4.43
N SER A 85 10.29 0.41 -3.58
CA SER A 85 10.26 0.79 -2.17
C SER A 85 10.20 -0.48 -1.31
N SER A 86 10.77 -0.38 -0.11
CA SER A 86 10.82 -1.47 0.87
C SER A 86 9.41 -1.89 1.31
N ARG A 87 9.19 -3.20 1.45
CA ARG A 87 7.87 -3.73 1.82
C ARG A 87 7.67 -3.66 3.33
N VAL A 88 6.80 -2.76 3.77
CA VAL A 88 6.36 -2.62 5.16
C VAL A 88 5.25 -3.62 5.53
N ARG A 89 5.41 -4.34 6.65
CA ARG A 89 4.44 -5.35 7.15
C ARG A 89 3.61 -4.82 8.32
N SER A 90 2.48 -5.48 8.58
CA SER A 90 1.58 -5.16 9.70
C SER A 90 2.25 -5.41 11.05
N LEU A 91 1.99 -4.53 12.02
CA LEU A 91 2.47 -4.64 13.40
C LEU A 91 1.80 -5.80 14.17
N ARG A 92 0.72 -6.36 13.63
CA ARG A 92 -0.04 -7.48 14.24
C ARG A 92 0.14 -8.79 13.52
N ASN A 93 0.33 -8.74 12.21
CA ASN A 93 0.57 -9.93 11.41
C ASN A 93 1.78 -9.68 10.49
N PRO A 94 2.98 -10.15 10.88
CA PRO A 94 4.21 -9.88 10.13
C PRO A 94 4.26 -10.57 8.76
N LEU A 95 3.37 -11.52 8.49
CA LEU A 95 3.26 -12.16 7.17
C LEU A 95 2.40 -11.33 6.21
N LYS A 96 1.58 -10.41 6.73
CA LYS A 96 0.71 -9.55 5.93
C LYS A 96 1.34 -8.17 5.72
N LYS A 97 1.14 -7.62 4.52
CA LYS A 97 1.44 -6.21 4.24
C LYS A 97 0.54 -5.32 5.10
N MET A 98 1.08 -4.19 5.56
CA MET A 98 0.26 -3.18 6.23
C MET A 98 -0.86 -2.69 5.30
N SER A 99 -2.08 -2.61 5.81
CA SER A 99 -3.28 -2.29 5.02
C SER A 99 -4.15 -1.23 5.68
N LYS A 100 -4.49 -0.19 4.93
CA LYS A 100 -5.44 0.87 5.35
C LYS A 100 -6.84 0.33 5.67
N SER A 101 -7.21 -0.81 5.06
CA SER A 101 -8.54 -1.42 5.20
C SER A 101 -8.61 -2.54 6.24
N GLU A 102 -7.53 -2.78 6.98
CA GLU A 102 -7.54 -3.75 8.08
C GLU A 102 -8.37 -3.19 9.26
N ALA A 103 -9.25 -4.03 9.82
CA ALA A 103 -10.19 -3.58 10.86
C ALA A 103 -9.46 -3.05 12.12
N SER A 104 -8.35 -3.67 12.48
CA SER A 104 -7.55 -3.24 13.64
C SER A 104 -6.67 -2.06 13.28
N ALA A 105 -6.94 -0.88 13.85
CA ALA A 105 -6.06 0.29 13.71
C ALA A 105 -4.65 0.05 14.29
N LYS A 106 -4.52 -0.88 15.26
CA LYS A 106 -3.24 -1.25 15.88
C LYS A 106 -2.34 -2.11 14.99
N SER A 107 -2.77 -2.42 13.76
CA SER A 107 -1.98 -3.13 12.74
C SER A 107 -1.06 -2.22 11.94
N ARG A 108 -1.27 -0.89 12.01
CA ARG A 108 -0.64 0.10 11.15
C ARG A 108 -0.32 1.38 11.89
N LEU A 109 0.69 2.09 11.40
CA LEU A 109 1.00 3.45 11.80
C LEU A 109 0.43 4.38 10.72
N GLU A 110 -0.36 5.35 11.13
CA GLU A 110 -0.91 6.39 10.24
C GLU A 110 -0.08 7.66 10.40
N ILE A 111 0.02 8.45 9.33
CA ILE A 111 0.77 9.71 9.36
C ILE A 111 0.19 10.75 10.32
N SER A 112 -1.08 10.58 10.69
CA SER A 112 -1.80 11.46 11.61
C SER A 112 -1.83 10.94 13.05
N ASP A 113 -1.18 9.81 13.35
CA ASP A 113 -1.12 9.28 14.71
C ASP A 113 -0.31 10.24 15.60
N SER A 114 -0.74 10.41 16.86
CA SER A 114 0.03 11.15 17.87
C SER A 114 1.29 10.38 18.29
N ALA A 115 2.24 11.06 18.94
CA ALA A 115 3.43 10.41 19.48
C ALA A 115 3.07 9.28 20.46
N GLU A 116 2.07 9.51 21.32
CA GLU A 116 1.58 8.53 22.29
C GLU A 116 0.94 7.32 21.61
N GLU A 117 0.16 7.54 20.54
CA GLU A 117 -0.46 6.46 19.76
C GLU A 117 0.58 5.62 19.04
N ILE A 118 1.60 6.25 18.44
CA ILE A 118 2.72 5.56 17.79
C ILE A 118 3.47 4.71 18.82
N GLU A 119 3.80 5.29 19.98
CA GLU A 119 4.48 4.56 21.05
C GLU A 119 3.65 3.36 21.52
N GLU A 120 2.35 3.54 21.76
CA GLU A 120 1.47 2.44 22.18
C GLU A 120 1.43 1.32 21.13
N LYS A 121 1.30 1.68 19.85
CA LYS A 121 1.24 0.71 18.74
C LYS A 121 2.54 -0.05 18.58
N CYS A 122 3.68 0.63 18.63
CA CYS A 122 5.02 0.02 18.56
C CYS A 122 5.29 -0.88 19.76
N ARG A 123 5.01 -0.41 20.98
CA ARG A 123 5.17 -1.20 22.22
C ARG A 123 4.33 -2.48 22.22
N LYS A 124 3.15 -2.43 21.61
CA LYS A 124 2.24 -3.59 21.52
C LYS A 124 2.43 -4.38 20.22
N ALA A 125 3.42 -4.08 19.39
CA ALA A 125 3.68 -4.82 18.16
C ALA A 125 4.02 -6.28 18.46
N VAL A 126 3.67 -7.19 17.56
CA VAL A 126 3.98 -8.61 17.72
C VAL A 126 5.49 -8.81 17.60
N SER A 127 6.07 -9.53 18.55
CA SER A 127 7.48 -9.97 18.56
C SER A 127 7.55 -11.49 18.70
N ASP A 128 8.76 -12.03 18.65
CA ASP A 128 9.03 -13.40 19.11
C ASP A 128 9.52 -13.38 20.58
N THR A 129 9.76 -14.57 21.13
CA THR A 129 10.21 -14.78 22.51
C THR A 129 11.71 -14.66 22.70
N ASN A 130 12.49 -14.52 21.62
CA ASN A 130 13.94 -14.44 21.70
C ASN A 130 14.37 -12.98 21.97
N ALA A 131 15.08 -12.77 23.09
CA ALA A 131 15.50 -11.45 23.53
C ALA A 131 16.60 -10.82 22.66
N GLN A 132 17.32 -11.59 21.85
CA GLN A 132 18.35 -11.05 20.97
C GLN A 132 17.72 -10.31 19.79
N LEU A 133 18.23 -9.12 19.48
CA LEU A 133 17.86 -8.39 18.27
C LEU A 133 18.63 -8.98 17.08
N SER A 134 17.92 -9.58 16.12
CA SER A 134 18.52 -10.04 14.87
C SER A 134 17.61 -9.76 13.68
N TYR A 135 18.20 -9.65 12.50
CA TYR A 135 17.46 -9.48 11.24
C TYR A 135 17.43 -10.80 10.48
N ASP A 136 16.29 -11.48 10.53
CA ASP A 136 16.00 -12.68 9.74
C ASP A 136 14.55 -12.62 9.25
N PRO A 137 14.31 -12.12 8.02
CA PRO A 137 12.95 -11.98 7.50
C PRO A 137 12.20 -13.29 7.27
N GLN A 138 12.90 -14.44 7.26
CA GLN A 138 12.31 -15.76 7.07
C GLN A 138 11.93 -16.38 8.40
N ALA A 139 12.88 -16.49 9.34
CA ALA A 139 12.63 -17.11 10.64
C ALA A 139 12.00 -16.15 11.65
N ARG A 140 12.32 -14.86 11.58
CA ARG A 140 11.91 -13.81 12.55
C ARG A 140 11.28 -12.61 11.84
N PRO A 141 10.16 -12.79 11.11
CA PRO A 141 9.58 -11.73 10.29
C PRO A 141 9.05 -10.53 11.09
N ALA A 142 8.70 -10.74 12.36
CA ALA A 142 8.16 -9.71 13.25
C ALA A 142 9.24 -8.71 13.70
N ILE A 143 10.33 -9.21 14.29
CA ILE A 143 11.49 -8.40 14.70
C ILE A 143 12.15 -7.75 13.48
N SER A 144 12.31 -8.49 12.39
CA SER A 144 12.89 -7.96 11.15
C SER A 144 12.09 -6.79 10.57
N ASN A 145 10.77 -6.78 10.76
CA ASN A 145 9.93 -5.65 10.35
C ASN A 145 10.20 -4.40 11.20
N LEU A 146 10.38 -4.56 12.52
CA LEU A 146 10.72 -3.46 13.43
C LEU A 146 12.12 -2.89 13.14
N VAL A 147 13.11 -3.77 12.94
CA VAL A 147 14.47 -3.38 12.53
C VAL A 147 14.44 -2.64 11.19
N SER A 148 13.61 -3.08 10.24
CA SER A 148 13.42 -2.39 8.97
C SER A 148 12.87 -0.98 9.17
N PHE A 149 11.92 -0.76 10.09
CA PHE A 149 11.42 0.59 10.37
C PHE A 149 12.51 1.53 10.87
N LEU A 150 13.31 1.07 11.83
CA LEU A 150 14.41 1.85 12.39
C LEU A 150 15.48 2.19 11.34
N SER A 151 15.82 1.23 10.48
CA SER A 151 16.76 1.45 9.39
C SER A 151 16.26 2.52 8.41
N ASN A 152 14.98 2.45 8.00
CA ASN A 152 14.41 3.41 7.06
C ASN A 152 14.18 4.80 7.68
N SER A 153 14.06 4.94 9.01
CA SER A 153 13.86 6.24 9.66
C SER A 153 15.16 7.02 9.89
N ASN A 154 16.28 6.31 10.05
CA ASN A 154 17.57 6.90 10.42
C ASN A 154 18.63 6.74 9.31
N ASP A 155 18.22 6.36 8.10
CA ASP A 155 19.11 6.06 6.96
C ASP A 155 20.25 5.08 7.30
N TYR A 156 20.03 4.16 8.25
CA TYR A 156 21.02 3.14 8.59
C TYR A 156 20.98 2.00 7.59
N THR A 157 22.14 1.64 7.05
CA THR A 157 22.31 0.40 6.26
C THR A 157 22.27 -0.81 7.20
N LEU A 158 21.36 -1.75 6.94
CA LEU A 158 21.38 -3.05 7.63
C LEU A 158 22.63 -3.81 7.17
N LEU A 159 23.59 -3.99 8.07
CA LEU A 159 24.74 -4.87 7.84
C LEU A 159 24.24 -6.32 7.95
N ASN A 160 24.54 -7.12 6.91
CA ASN A 160 24.26 -8.56 6.89
C ASN A 160 25.22 -9.31 7.80
#